data_AF-A0A0D3K7C3-F1
#
_entry.id   AF-A0A0D3K7C3-F1
#
_cell.length_a   1.000
_cell.length_b   1.000
_cell.length_c   1.000
_cell.angle_alpha   90.00
_cell.angle_beta   90.00
_cell.angle_gamma   90.00
#
_symmetry.space_group_name_H-M   'P 1'
#
loop_
_entity.id
_entity.type
_entity.pdbx_description
1 polymer ?
#
loop_
_entity_poly.entity_id
_entity_poly.type
_entity_poly.pdbx_seq_one_letter_code
_entity_poly.pdbx_strand_id
1 'polypeptide(L)'
;MAAIDEGIGRVLSTLDQYGLDGGKTLIAFLSDNGPDDQHGWEAHWPSHIMMGDPGPFSGSKNQFWEGGSRIPFILRWPGEIAAGSIYRQQVMSFDLLPTFIAAAHGRMPAGTDSDGVDLLPYVREYSGGSPHDILFWKGEKQGAARMGDWKYLRGYPPGSHQLFNLKTDIKELRDVSHANGAIFSELTSRWKAWCMTLPRSHSGVSPAATLSTSHIRKALRACSFVLGPELYCLPTTTV
;
A
#
# COMPACT_ATOMS: atom_id res chain seq x y z
N MET A 1 -7.62 18.06 -6.24
CA MET A 1 -6.19 17.79 -6.54
C MET A 1 -5.33 19.04 -6.43
N ALA A 2 -5.59 20.12 -7.16
CA ALA A 2 -4.78 21.35 -7.10
C ALA A 2 -4.56 21.91 -5.68
N ALA A 3 -5.59 21.95 -4.84
CA ALA A 3 -5.46 22.43 -3.45
C ALA A 3 -4.54 21.55 -2.58
N ILE A 4 -4.48 20.24 -2.83
CA ILE A 4 -3.56 19.32 -2.13
C ILE A 4 -2.13 19.60 -2.58
N ASP A 5 -1.93 19.70 -3.90
CA ASP A 5 -0.63 20.00 -4.50
C ASP A 5 -0.05 21.34 -4.01
N GLU A 6 -0.86 22.40 -4.02
CA GLU A 6 -0.46 23.71 -3.47
C GLU A 6 -0.14 23.62 -1.97
N GLY A 7 -0.92 22.84 -1.21
CA GLY A 7 -0.65 22.58 0.19
C GLY A 7 0.68 21.89 0.44
N ILE A 8 1.02 20.89 -0.38
CA ILE A 8 2.33 20.22 -0.37
C ILE A 8 3.42 21.23 -0.73
N GLY A 9 3.22 22.05 -1.76
CA GLY A 9 4.13 23.11 -2.15
C GLY A 9 4.46 24.06 -1.00
N ARG A 10 3.46 24.50 -0.23
CA ARG A 10 3.68 25.35 0.95
C ARG A 10 4.53 24.67 2.03
N VAL A 11 4.34 23.38 2.27
CA VAL A 11 5.17 22.62 3.22
C VAL A 11 6.61 22.55 2.72
N LEU A 12 6.81 22.22 1.44
CA LEU A 12 8.15 22.13 0.82
C LEU A 12 8.89 23.48 0.85
N SER A 13 8.22 24.57 0.46
CA SER A 13 8.80 25.92 0.52
C SER A 13 9.16 26.32 1.95
N THR A 14 8.37 25.91 2.94
CA THR A 14 8.68 26.17 4.35
C THR A 14 9.95 25.40 4.76
N LEU A 15 10.08 24.13 4.40
CA LEU A 15 11.29 23.35 4.70
C LEU A 15 12.55 23.98 4.09
N ASP A 16 12.47 24.48 2.86
CA ASP A 16 13.56 25.18 2.19
C ASP A 16 13.91 26.51 2.88
N GLN A 17 12.90 27.34 3.17
CA GLN A 17 13.06 28.63 3.85
C GLN A 17 13.81 28.51 5.19
N TYR A 18 13.56 27.45 5.95
CA TYR A 18 14.20 27.20 7.24
C TYR A 18 15.48 26.36 7.13
N GLY A 19 15.95 26.02 5.93
CA GLY A 19 17.15 25.20 5.72
C GLY A 19 17.04 23.79 6.30
N LEU A 20 15.82 23.27 6.38
CA LEU A 20 15.46 21.92 6.81
C LEU A 20 15.35 20.95 5.63
N ASP A 21 15.35 21.45 4.40
CA ASP A 21 15.52 20.63 3.21
C ASP A 21 17.01 20.24 3.00
N GLY A 22 17.34 19.61 1.87
CA GLY A 22 18.73 19.35 1.47
C GLY A 22 19.39 18.20 2.24
N GLY A 23 18.61 17.17 2.58
CA GLY A 23 19.09 15.92 3.20
C GLY A 23 18.82 15.77 4.68
N LYS A 24 18.20 16.78 5.32
CA LYS A 24 17.78 16.68 6.73
C LYS A 24 16.36 16.15 6.93
N THR A 25 15.56 16.17 5.87
CA THR A 25 14.15 15.76 5.91
C THR A 25 13.89 14.64 4.90
N LEU A 26 13.43 13.51 5.41
CA LEU A 26 12.79 12.46 4.61
C LEU A 26 11.30 12.76 4.51
N ILE A 27 10.78 12.84 3.29
CA ILE A 27 9.37 13.10 3.01
C ILE A 27 8.76 11.85 2.38
N ALA A 28 7.61 11.43 2.88
CA ALA A 28 6.77 10.42 2.25
C ALA A 28 5.43 11.03 1.83
N PHE A 29 4.99 10.77 0.61
CA PHE A 29 3.67 11.12 0.12
C PHE A 29 2.98 9.87 -0.41
N LEU A 30 1.75 9.63 0.04
CA LEU A 30 0.95 8.49 -0.34
C LEU A 30 -0.55 8.77 -0.12
N SER A 31 -1.39 7.97 -0.78
CA SER A 31 -2.81 7.84 -0.45
C SER A 31 -3.05 6.69 0.55
N ASP A 32 -4.26 6.55 1.08
CA ASP A 32 -4.66 5.44 1.98
C ASP A 32 -5.34 4.28 1.23
N ASN A 33 -5.85 4.52 0.02
CA ASN A 33 -6.43 3.51 -0.85
C ASN A 33 -6.53 4.05 -2.28
N GLY A 34 -6.90 3.18 -3.21
CA GLY A 34 -7.31 3.59 -4.55
C GLY A 34 -8.47 4.58 -4.55
N PRO A 35 -8.72 5.26 -5.67
CA PRO A 35 -9.80 6.22 -5.77
C PRO A 35 -11.16 5.54 -5.67
N ASP A 36 -12.16 6.35 -5.38
CA ASP A 36 -13.53 5.89 -5.31
C ASP A 36 -14.20 5.78 -6.70
N ASP A 37 -15.09 4.80 -6.88
CA ASP A 37 -15.90 4.58 -8.08
C ASP A 37 -17.42 4.77 -7.87
N GLN A 38 -17.85 5.27 -6.70
CA GLN A 38 -19.24 5.61 -6.36
C GLN A 38 -20.20 4.48 -5.93
N HIS A 39 -19.72 3.25 -5.68
CA HIS A 39 -20.58 2.24 -5.06
C HIS A 39 -20.79 2.47 -3.55
N GLY A 40 -21.77 3.31 -3.17
CA GLY A 40 -22.24 3.40 -1.77
C GLY A 40 -22.51 4.79 -1.19
N TRP A 41 -22.45 5.88 -1.97
CA TRP A 41 -22.79 7.22 -1.49
C TRP A 41 -24.30 7.39 -1.49
N GLU A 42 -24.81 8.09 -0.47
CA GLU A 42 -26.19 8.53 -0.45
C GLU A 42 -26.46 9.41 -1.68
N ALA A 43 -27.65 9.26 -2.28
CA ALA A 43 -28.04 9.86 -3.56
C ALA A 43 -27.95 11.41 -3.60
N HIS A 44 -27.73 12.06 -2.46
CA HIS A 44 -27.62 13.51 -2.34
C HIS A 44 -26.19 14.04 -2.49
N TRP A 45 -25.16 13.19 -2.55
CA TRP A 45 -23.78 13.64 -2.78
C TRP A 45 -23.53 13.90 -4.29
N PRO A 46 -22.89 15.02 -4.68
CA PRO A 46 -22.72 15.35 -6.10
C PRO A 46 -21.86 14.31 -6.85
N SER A 47 -22.51 13.52 -7.69
CA SER A 47 -21.93 12.38 -8.43
C SER A 47 -20.92 12.74 -9.53
N HIS A 48 -20.62 14.01 -9.77
CA HIS A 48 -19.70 14.43 -10.84
C HIS A 48 -18.42 15.10 -10.33
N ILE A 49 -18.24 15.25 -9.01
CA ILE A 49 -17.17 16.08 -8.42
C ILE A 49 -16.14 15.26 -7.63
N MET A 50 -16.40 13.96 -7.39
CA MET A 50 -15.61 13.12 -6.46
C MET A 50 -14.94 11.92 -7.10
N MET A 51 -14.89 11.86 -8.44
CA MET A 51 -14.28 10.75 -9.15
C MET A 51 -12.76 10.90 -9.16
N GLY A 52 -12.06 9.96 -8.55
CA GLY A 52 -10.65 9.74 -8.86
C GLY A 52 -10.52 8.76 -10.02
N ASP A 53 -9.35 8.71 -10.64
CA ASP A 53 -9.06 7.81 -11.75
C ASP A 53 -7.99 6.79 -11.30
N PRO A 54 -8.29 5.47 -11.29
CA PRO A 54 -7.28 4.46 -10.98
C PRO A 54 -6.30 4.28 -12.15
N GLY A 55 -6.43 5.04 -13.24
CA GLY A 55 -5.62 4.97 -14.43
C GLY A 55 -5.84 3.64 -15.16
N PRO A 56 -4.78 2.90 -15.51
CA PRO A 56 -4.93 1.65 -16.25
C PRO A 56 -5.36 0.48 -15.37
N PHE A 57 -5.59 0.65 -14.08
CA PHE A 57 -5.86 -0.45 -13.15
C PHE A 57 -7.36 -0.69 -12.97
N SER A 58 -7.75 -1.94 -12.75
CA SER A 58 -9.16 -2.31 -12.50
C SER A 58 -9.53 -2.11 -11.04
N GLY A 59 -10.82 -1.83 -10.80
CA GLY A 59 -11.40 -1.68 -9.47
C GLY A 59 -11.08 -0.35 -8.79
N SER A 60 -11.54 -0.23 -7.55
CA SER A 60 -11.61 1.03 -6.80
C SER A 60 -11.45 0.78 -5.31
N LYS A 61 -11.56 1.85 -4.51
CA LYS A 61 -11.66 1.79 -3.05
C LYS A 61 -12.58 0.65 -2.59
N ASN A 62 -12.19 -0.01 -1.49
CA ASN A 62 -12.86 -1.19 -0.91
C ASN A 62 -12.73 -2.49 -1.72
N GLN A 63 -11.92 -2.50 -2.79
CA GLN A 63 -11.66 -3.68 -3.59
C GLN A 63 -10.15 -4.00 -3.61
N PHE A 64 -9.80 -5.30 -3.68
CA PHE A 64 -8.39 -5.73 -3.72
C PHE A 64 -7.80 -5.86 -5.13
N TRP A 65 -8.49 -5.36 -6.15
CA TRP A 65 -7.92 -5.12 -7.47
C TRP A 65 -6.80 -4.07 -7.41
N GLU A 66 -5.97 -3.97 -8.44
CA GLU A 66 -4.85 -3.00 -8.49
C GLU A 66 -5.36 -1.56 -8.36
N GLY A 67 -6.52 -1.22 -8.91
CA GLY A 67 -7.09 0.13 -8.81
C GLY A 67 -7.59 0.48 -7.41
N GLY A 68 -7.85 -0.50 -6.55
CA GLY A 68 -8.23 -0.27 -5.15
C GLY A 68 -7.08 -0.32 -4.16
N SER A 69 -6.03 -1.09 -4.47
CA SER A 69 -4.92 -1.35 -3.57
C SER A 69 -3.63 -0.64 -3.96
N ARG A 70 -3.39 -0.44 -5.27
CA ARG A 70 -2.21 0.24 -5.78
C ARG A 70 -2.45 1.76 -5.78
N ILE A 71 -1.54 2.51 -5.19
CA ILE A 71 -1.65 3.96 -4.95
C ILE A 71 -0.39 4.71 -5.39
N PRO A 72 -0.43 6.06 -5.49
CA PRO A 72 0.78 6.86 -5.50
C PRO A 72 1.57 6.66 -4.20
N PHE A 73 2.88 6.44 -4.32
CA PHE A 73 3.82 6.39 -3.20
C PHE A 73 5.11 7.11 -3.64
N ILE A 74 5.54 8.09 -2.87
CA ILE A 74 6.72 8.92 -3.16
C ILE A 74 7.56 9.01 -1.90
N LEU A 75 8.86 8.79 -2.02
CA LEU A 75 9.84 9.14 -1.01
C LEU A 75 10.77 10.19 -1.60
N ARG A 76 11.09 11.22 -0.82
CA ARG A 76 12.04 12.26 -1.20
C ARG A 76 12.99 12.48 -0.04
N TRP A 77 14.28 12.26 -0.30
CA TRP A 77 15.35 12.56 0.66
C TRP A 77 16.61 13.00 -0.09
N PRO A 78 16.78 14.31 -0.33
CA PRO A 78 17.91 14.81 -1.11
C PRO A 78 19.24 14.36 -0.53
N GLY A 79 20.17 13.91 -1.37
CA GLY A 79 21.49 13.41 -0.94
C GLY A 79 21.50 11.96 -0.44
N GLU A 80 20.35 11.40 -0.07
CA GLU A 80 20.22 10.00 0.38
C GLU A 80 19.53 9.13 -0.67
N ILE A 81 18.51 9.64 -1.35
CA ILE A 81 17.77 8.95 -2.41
C ILE A 81 17.96 9.72 -3.72
N ALA A 82 18.35 9.00 -4.78
CA ALA A 82 18.55 9.59 -6.10
C ALA A 82 17.24 10.22 -6.63
N ALA A 83 17.27 11.52 -6.94
CA ALA A 83 16.14 12.23 -7.53
C ALA A 83 15.77 11.65 -8.90
N GLY A 84 14.48 11.62 -9.24
CA GLY A 84 14.00 11.07 -10.51
C GLY A 84 14.02 9.53 -10.59
N SER A 85 14.52 8.82 -9.57
CA SER A 85 14.57 7.36 -9.58
C SER A 85 13.17 6.74 -9.45
N ILE A 86 13.00 5.56 -10.06
CA ILE A 86 11.76 4.77 -10.02
C ILE A 86 12.07 3.37 -9.49
N TYR A 87 11.51 3.05 -8.33
CA TYR A 87 11.58 1.72 -7.73
C TYR A 87 10.30 0.94 -8.02
N ARG A 88 10.44 -0.23 -8.67
CA ARG A 88 9.31 -0.98 -9.28
C ARG A 88 8.91 -2.24 -8.52
N GLN A 89 9.66 -2.60 -7.47
CA GLN A 89 9.29 -3.73 -6.63
C GLN A 89 8.19 -3.30 -5.67
N GLN A 90 7.44 -4.30 -5.18
CA GLN A 90 6.27 -4.02 -4.35
C GLN A 90 6.69 -3.52 -2.97
N VAL A 91 6.03 -2.45 -2.51
CA VAL A 91 6.17 -1.89 -1.16
C VAL A 91 4.80 -1.64 -0.55
N MET A 92 4.72 -1.61 0.78
CA MET A 92 3.51 -1.39 1.55
C MET A 92 3.60 -0.17 2.45
N SER A 93 2.48 0.46 2.78
CA SER A 93 2.48 1.62 3.71
C SER A 93 3.13 1.30 5.05
N PHE A 94 3.06 0.05 5.50
CA PHE A 94 3.61 -0.38 6.78
C PHE A 94 5.15 -0.33 6.79
N ASP A 95 5.78 -0.31 5.63
CA ASP A 95 7.22 -0.14 5.48
C ASP A 95 7.69 1.26 5.94
N LEU A 96 6.80 2.26 5.97
CA LEU A 96 7.15 3.61 6.44
C LEU A 96 7.60 3.62 7.91
N LEU A 97 7.00 2.79 8.77
CA LEU A 97 7.36 2.76 10.19
C LEU A 97 8.83 2.35 10.42
N PRO A 98 9.29 1.15 10.00
CA PRO A 98 10.69 0.77 10.14
C PRO A 98 11.62 1.67 9.34
N THR A 99 11.21 2.17 8.17
CA THR A 99 12.00 3.14 7.37
C THR A 99 12.25 4.43 8.14
N PHE A 100 11.23 5.00 8.79
CA PHE A 100 11.38 6.23 9.58
C PHE A 100 12.18 6.02 10.87
N ILE A 101 12.00 4.86 11.52
CA ILE A 101 12.84 4.50 12.68
C ILE A 101 14.31 4.40 12.25
N ALA A 102 14.60 3.74 11.15
CA ALA A 102 15.96 3.62 10.61
C ALA A 102 16.54 4.97 10.20
N ALA A 103 15.74 5.82 9.54
CA ALA A 103 16.11 7.18 9.17
C ALA A 103 16.48 8.04 10.38
N ALA A 104 15.81 7.83 11.52
CA ALA A 104 16.11 8.48 12.80
C ALA A 104 17.24 7.81 13.60
N HIS A 105 17.95 6.84 13.00
CA HIS A 105 18.96 6.00 13.67
C HIS A 105 18.42 5.27 14.92
N GLY A 106 17.12 5.05 14.97
CA GLY A 106 16.42 4.35 16.05
C GLY A 106 16.48 2.84 15.89
N ARG A 107 15.89 2.16 16.86
CA ARG A 107 15.66 0.71 16.82
C ARG A 107 14.21 0.43 17.18
N MET A 108 13.61 -0.48 16.45
CA MET A 108 12.32 -1.05 16.82
C MET A 108 12.38 -1.59 18.25
N PRO A 109 11.40 -1.30 19.12
CA PRO A 109 11.35 -1.89 20.45
C PRO A 109 11.35 -3.42 20.39
N ALA A 110 12.03 -4.05 21.34
CA ALA A 110 12.08 -5.51 21.42
C ALA A 110 10.66 -6.09 21.55
N GLY A 111 10.36 -7.14 20.78
CA GLY A 111 9.05 -7.79 20.77
C GLY A 111 7.96 -7.02 20.01
N THR A 112 8.29 -5.98 19.25
CA THR A 112 7.36 -5.40 18.27
C THR A 112 7.37 -6.25 16.99
N ASP A 113 6.27 -6.95 16.75
CA ASP A 113 6.02 -7.60 15.46
C ASP A 113 5.59 -6.52 14.45
N SER A 114 6.28 -6.42 13.32
CA SER A 114 5.90 -5.58 12.20
C SER A 114 6.00 -6.39 10.92
N ASP A 115 5.00 -6.24 10.05
CA ASP A 115 5.03 -6.80 8.69
C ASP A 115 5.80 -5.90 7.71
N GLY A 116 6.07 -4.64 8.10
CA GLY A 116 6.83 -3.70 7.28
C GLY A 116 8.33 -3.91 7.39
N VAL A 117 9.07 -3.47 6.38
CA VAL A 117 10.54 -3.50 6.35
C VAL A 117 11.15 -2.12 6.06
N ASP A 118 12.39 -1.92 6.48
CA ASP A 118 13.14 -0.70 6.15
C ASP A 118 13.44 -0.65 4.64
N LEU A 119 12.93 0.38 3.96
CA LEU A 119 13.12 0.58 2.53
C LEU A 119 14.45 1.22 2.16
N LEU A 120 15.15 1.86 3.10
CA LEU A 120 16.38 2.62 2.79
C LEU A 120 17.45 1.78 2.06
N PRO A 121 17.72 0.51 2.44
CA PRO A 121 18.68 -0.33 1.71
C PRO A 121 18.28 -0.62 0.26
N TYR A 122 16.99 -0.53 -0.07
CA TYR A 122 16.47 -0.80 -1.41
C TYR A 122 16.46 0.45 -2.29
N VAL A 123 16.18 1.63 -1.70
CA VAL A 123 15.97 2.88 -2.45
C VAL A 123 17.20 3.79 -2.53
N ARG A 124 18.16 3.69 -1.61
CA ARG A 124 19.39 4.52 -1.64
C ARG A 124 20.35 4.11 -2.74
N GLU A 125 20.60 2.81 -2.87
CA GLU A 125 21.61 2.27 -3.79
C GLU A 125 21.00 1.64 -5.05
N TYR A 126 19.66 1.60 -5.15
CA TYR A 126 18.93 0.86 -6.17
C TYR A 126 19.47 -0.56 -6.37
N SER A 127 19.32 -1.40 -5.35
CA SER A 127 19.87 -2.78 -5.36
C SER A 127 19.05 -3.76 -6.20
N GLY A 128 17.93 -3.34 -6.81
CA GLY A 128 17.10 -4.14 -7.72
C GLY A 128 16.31 -5.29 -7.08
N GLY A 129 16.56 -5.61 -5.80
CA GLY A 129 15.84 -6.63 -5.03
C GLY A 129 14.49 -6.15 -4.50
N SER A 130 13.60 -7.09 -4.15
CA SER A 130 12.29 -6.81 -3.55
C SER A 130 12.34 -6.94 -2.02
N PRO A 131 11.79 -5.99 -1.24
CA PRO A 131 11.67 -6.10 0.21
C PRO A 131 10.74 -7.24 0.64
N HIS A 132 9.78 -7.58 -0.21
CA HIS A 132 8.72 -8.53 0.08
C HIS A 132 8.71 -9.63 -0.97
N ASP A 133 8.67 -10.88 -0.51
CA ASP A 133 8.42 -12.05 -1.37
C ASP A 133 6.94 -12.12 -1.77
N ILE A 134 6.04 -11.86 -0.81
CA ILE A 134 4.60 -11.87 -1.01
C ILE A 134 3.93 -10.79 -0.16
N LEU A 135 2.80 -10.29 -0.63
CA LEU A 135 1.92 -9.38 0.09
C LEU A 135 0.51 -9.95 0.14
N PHE A 136 -0.21 -9.70 1.22
CA PHE A 136 -1.53 -10.29 1.47
C PHE A 136 -2.58 -9.27 1.86
N TRP A 137 -3.82 -9.54 1.47
CA TRP A 137 -5.00 -8.76 1.87
C TRP A 137 -6.10 -9.70 2.32
N LYS A 138 -6.83 -9.26 3.35
CA LYS A 138 -8.01 -9.97 3.84
C LYS A 138 -9.14 -8.99 4.14
N GLY A 139 -10.30 -9.29 3.57
CA GLY A 139 -11.58 -8.75 3.98
C GLY A 139 -12.45 -9.86 4.55
N GLU A 140 -13.70 -9.54 4.89
CA GLU A 140 -14.68 -10.55 5.30
C GLU A 140 -14.99 -11.50 4.14
N LYS A 141 -15.34 -10.93 2.98
CA LYS A 141 -15.74 -11.67 1.76
C LYS A 141 -14.71 -11.63 0.64
N GLN A 142 -13.62 -10.90 0.84
CA GLN A 142 -12.57 -10.69 -0.16
C GLN A 142 -11.21 -11.18 0.36
N GLY A 143 -10.29 -11.45 -0.55
CA GLY A 143 -8.89 -11.72 -0.24
C GLY A 143 -8.00 -11.56 -1.45
N ALA A 144 -6.73 -11.25 -1.24
CA ALA A 144 -5.75 -11.22 -2.30
C ALA A 144 -4.37 -11.63 -1.79
N ALA A 145 -3.52 -12.08 -2.71
CA ALA A 145 -2.10 -12.32 -2.46
C ALA A 145 -1.30 -11.94 -3.71
N ARG A 146 -0.15 -11.29 -3.54
CA ARG A 146 0.70 -10.85 -4.65
C ARG A 146 2.13 -11.32 -4.44
N MET A 147 2.65 -12.11 -5.38
CA MET A 147 4.02 -12.66 -5.39
C MET A 147 4.66 -12.35 -6.74
N GLY A 148 5.57 -11.38 -6.75
CA GLY A 148 6.11 -10.81 -7.98
C GLY A 148 5.01 -10.34 -8.95
N ASP A 149 5.01 -10.92 -10.14
CA ASP A 149 4.03 -10.61 -11.20
C ASP A 149 2.67 -11.31 -11.00
N TRP A 150 2.57 -12.29 -10.10
CA TRP A 150 1.37 -13.08 -9.91
C TRP A 150 0.48 -12.51 -8.81
N LYS A 151 -0.82 -12.44 -9.09
CA LYS A 151 -1.82 -12.00 -8.11
C LYS A 151 -3.00 -12.94 -8.06
N TYR A 152 -3.22 -13.49 -6.88
CA TYR A 152 -4.44 -14.20 -6.51
C TYR A 152 -5.48 -13.20 -6.01
N LEU A 153 -6.74 -13.37 -6.44
CA LEU A 153 -7.86 -12.55 -6.00
C LEU A 153 -9.08 -13.45 -5.67
N ARG A 154 -9.77 -13.12 -4.58
CA ARG A 154 -11.00 -13.79 -4.15
C ARG A 154 -12.10 -12.75 -3.93
N GLY A 155 -13.31 -13.08 -4.39
CA GLY A 155 -14.53 -12.38 -4.01
C GLY A 155 -15.14 -11.48 -5.09
N TYR A 156 -14.61 -11.48 -6.31
CA TYR A 156 -15.17 -10.73 -7.45
C TYR A 156 -15.23 -11.57 -8.74
N PRO A 157 -16.40 -12.11 -9.12
CA PRO A 157 -17.69 -12.06 -8.42
C PRO A 157 -17.68 -12.79 -7.06
N PRO A 158 -18.67 -12.59 -6.18
CA PRO A 158 -18.69 -13.20 -4.84
C PRO A 158 -18.45 -14.71 -4.86
N GLY A 159 -17.54 -15.18 -4.02
CA GLY A 159 -17.17 -16.59 -3.92
C GLY A 159 -16.20 -17.10 -5.00
N SER A 160 -15.89 -16.29 -6.02
CA SER A 160 -14.88 -16.64 -7.02
C SER A 160 -13.46 -16.56 -6.46
N HIS A 161 -12.57 -17.29 -7.12
CA HIS A 161 -11.13 -17.27 -6.92
C HIS A 161 -10.47 -17.20 -8.30
N GLN A 162 -9.59 -16.23 -8.50
CA GLN A 162 -8.97 -15.95 -9.80
C GLN A 162 -7.46 -15.76 -9.64
N LEU A 163 -6.73 -15.90 -10.74
CA LEU A 163 -5.31 -15.65 -10.83
C LEU A 163 -5.01 -14.73 -12.02
N PHE A 164 -4.19 -13.72 -11.80
CA PHE A 164 -3.72 -12.79 -12.83
C PHE A 164 -2.19 -12.75 -12.88
N ASN A 165 -1.66 -12.48 -14.07
CA ASN A 165 -0.26 -12.12 -14.27
C ASN A 165 -0.17 -10.64 -14.64
N LEU A 166 0.22 -9.80 -13.69
CA LEU A 166 0.22 -8.35 -13.79
C LEU A 166 1.25 -7.80 -14.78
N LYS A 167 2.30 -8.57 -15.11
CA LYS A 167 3.27 -8.18 -16.14
C LYS A 167 2.66 -8.18 -17.53
N THR A 168 1.77 -9.12 -17.81
CA THR A 168 1.10 -9.24 -19.11
C THR A 168 -0.33 -8.69 -19.11
N ASP A 169 -0.94 -8.53 -17.94
CA ASP A 169 -2.32 -8.11 -17.76
C ASP A 169 -2.47 -7.21 -16.52
N ILE A 170 -1.97 -5.98 -16.65
CA ILE A 170 -2.00 -4.98 -15.58
C ILE A 170 -3.43 -4.52 -15.22
N LYS A 171 -4.38 -4.77 -16.13
CA LYS A 171 -5.80 -4.48 -15.97
C LYS A 171 -6.56 -5.63 -15.28
N GLU A 172 -5.93 -6.76 -14.99
CA GLU A 172 -6.58 -7.91 -14.34
C GLU A 172 -7.86 -8.36 -15.07
N LEU A 173 -7.84 -8.41 -16.40
CA LEU A 173 -9.02 -8.74 -17.21
C LEU A 173 -9.14 -10.23 -17.53
N ARG A 174 -8.04 -10.98 -17.43
CA ARG A 174 -7.95 -12.37 -17.87
C ARG A 174 -7.56 -13.27 -16.71
N ASP A 175 -8.53 -14.00 -16.18
CA ASP A 175 -8.24 -15.07 -15.23
C ASP A 175 -7.48 -16.21 -15.93
N VAL A 176 -6.29 -16.50 -15.43
CA VAL A 176 -5.39 -17.55 -15.93
C VAL A 176 -5.22 -18.70 -14.94
N SER A 177 -6.09 -18.80 -13.93
CA SER A 177 -6.05 -19.81 -12.87
C SER A 177 -6.04 -21.25 -13.41
N HIS A 178 -6.91 -21.56 -14.38
CA HIS A 178 -7.00 -22.91 -14.98
C HIS A 178 -5.72 -23.30 -15.72
N ALA A 179 -5.12 -22.37 -16.46
CA ALA A 179 -3.89 -22.62 -17.21
C ALA A 179 -2.63 -22.69 -16.32
N ASN A 180 -2.69 -22.10 -15.11
CA ASN A 180 -1.55 -21.97 -14.20
C ASN A 180 -1.86 -22.56 -12.82
N GLY A 181 -2.42 -23.78 -12.80
CA GLY A 181 -2.93 -24.42 -11.58
C GLY A 181 -1.90 -24.57 -10.45
N ALA A 182 -0.61 -24.77 -10.77
CA ALA A 182 0.45 -24.85 -9.76
C ALA A 182 0.60 -23.53 -8.98
N ILE A 183 0.75 -22.41 -9.68
CA ILE A 183 0.87 -21.06 -9.08
C ILE A 183 -0.42 -20.67 -8.35
N PHE A 184 -1.57 -20.98 -8.94
CA PHE A 184 -2.86 -20.72 -8.29
C PHE A 184 -2.99 -21.46 -6.95
N SER A 185 -2.61 -22.74 -6.92
CA SER A 185 -2.63 -23.57 -5.70
C SER A 185 -1.65 -23.06 -4.65
N GLU A 186 -0.44 -22.66 -5.07
CA GLU A 186 0.58 -22.10 -4.18
C GLU A 186 0.08 -20.82 -3.50
N LEU A 187 -0.32 -19.81 -4.28
CA LEU A 187 -0.80 -18.53 -3.75
C LEU A 187 -2.03 -18.69 -2.88
N THR A 188 -2.98 -19.54 -3.28
CA THR A 188 -4.17 -19.83 -2.47
C THR A 188 -3.79 -20.45 -1.13
N SER A 189 -2.84 -21.39 -1.13
CA SER A 189 -2.39 -22.07 0.09
C SER A 189 -1.64 -21.13 1.02
N ARG A 190 -0.75 -20.30 0.48
CA ARG A 190 -0.03 -19.27 1.26
C ARG A 190 -0.96 -18.23 1.86
N TRP A 191 -1.94 -17.75 1.08
CA TRP A 191 -2.95 -16.81 1.57
C TRP A 191 -3.77 -17.42 2.71
N LYS A 192 -4.21 -18.68 2.57
CA LYS A 192 -4.94 -19.39 3.62
C LYS A 192 -4.08 -19.58 4.88
N ALA A 193 -2.82 -19.98 4.71
CA ALA A 193 -1.89 -20.15 5.83
C ALA A 193 -1.67 -18.83 6.59
N TRP A 194 -1.43 -17.73 5.88
CA TRP A 194 -1.34 -16.39 6.48
C TRP A 194 -2.64 -15.98 7.17
N CYS A 195 -3.82 -16.25 6.59
CA CYS A 195 -5.09 -15.97 7.26
C CYS A 195 -5.22 -16.67 8.62
N MET A 196 -4.62 -17.86 8.78
CA MET A 196 -4.63 -18.59 10.05
C MET A 196 -3.69 -18.00 11.10
N THR A 197 -2.74 -17.15 10.72
CA THR A 197 -1.87 -16.42 11.66
C THR A 197 -2.51 -15.13 12.18
N LEU A 198 -3.62 -14.70 11.58
CA LEU A 198 -4.32 -13.48 11.99
C LEU A 198 -5.08 -13.70 13.31
N PRO A 199 -5.14 -12.68 14.18
CA PRO A 199 -5.99 -12.75 15.37
C PRO A 199 -7.46 -12.89 14.96
N ARG A 200 -8.27 -13.54 15.82
CA ARG A 200 -9.71 -13.62 15.60
C ARG A 200 -10.32 -12.21 15.55
N SER A 201 -11.22 -11.97 14.59
CA SER A 201 -11.94 -10.71 14.50
C SER A 201 -12.76 -10.48 15.77
N HIS A 202 -12.67 -9.28 16.34
CA HIS A 202 -13.41 -8.91 17.55
C HIS A 202 -14.85 -8.46 17.22
N SER A 203 -15.44 -9.00 16.14
CA SER A 203 -16.72 -8.55 15.56
C SER A 203 -17.97 -8.88 16.40
N GLY A 204 -17.85 -8.86 17.73
CA GLY A 204 -18.94 -9.01 18.69
C GLY A 204 -18.83 -8.10 19.93
N VAL A 205 -17.91 -7.13 19.98
CA VAL A 205 -17.82 -6.18 21.11
C VAL A 205 -18.52 -4.86 20.74
N SER A 206 -19.62 -4.56 21.43
CA SER A 206 -20.36 -3.30 21.33
C SER A 206 -19.47 -2.10 21.72
N PRO A 207 -19.68 -0.86 21.21
CA PRO A 207 -18.72 0.25 21.30
C PRO A 207 -18.44 0.83 22.70
N ALA A 208 -18.90 0.19 23.77
CA ALA A 208 -18.76 0.67 25.14
C ALA A 208 -17.73 -0.14 25.95
N ALA A 209 -16.51 -0.28 25.42
CA ALA A 209 -15.40 -0.84 26.19
C ALA A 209 -14.16 0.05 26.06
N THR A 210 -13.85 0.74 27.15
CA THR A 210 -12.68 1.57 27.38
C THR A 210 -11.42 0.92 26.81
N LEU A 211 -10.77 1.59 25.86
CA LEU A 211 -9.55 1.12 25.21
C LEU A 211 -8.39 1.07 26.21
N SER A 212 -8.11 -0.13 26.74
CA SER A 212 -6.84 -0.45 27.39
C SER A 212 -5.73 -0.57 26.34
N THR A 213 -4.56 0.00 26.63
CA THR A 213 -3.34 0.03 25.80
C THR A 213 -2.80 -1.34 25.38
N SER A 214 -3.32 -2.44 25.94
CA SER A 214 -3.01 -3.81 25.52
C SER A 214 -3.76 -4.24 24.25
N HIS A 215 -4.96 -3.73 24.00
CA HIS A 215 -5.80 -4.14 22.87
C HIS A 215 -5.39 -3.47 21.55
N ILE A 216 -4.83 -2.25 21.60
CA ILE A 216 -4.35 -1.52 20.43
C ILE A 216 -3.25 -2.31 19.68
N ARG A 217 -2.41 -3.07 20.41
CA ARG A 217 -1.32 -3.87 19.81
C ARG A 217 -1.80 -5.05 18.97
N LYS A 218 -2.98 -5.61 19.26
CA LYS A 218 -3.54 -6.74 18.48
C LYS A 218 -4.43 -6.28 17.33
N ALA A 219 -5.09 -5.13 17.45
CA ALA A 219 -6.00 -4.59 16.42
C ALA A 219 -5.26 -4.12 15.14
N LEU A 220 -3.99 -3.72 15.27
CA LEU A 220 -3.15 -3.33 14.13
C LEU A 220 -2.85 -4.47 13.14
N ARG A 221 -3.13 -5.73 13.50
CA ARG A 221 -2.98 -6.88 12.59
C ARG A 221 -4.16 -7.10 11.63
N ALA A 222 -5.28 -6.39 11.78
CA ALA A 222 -6.54 -6.81 11.15
C ALA A 222 -7.20 -5.84 10.17
N CYS A 223 -6.84 -4.54 10.14
CA CYS A 223 -7.44 -3.57 9.22
C CYS A 223 -6.48 -2.42 8.91
N SER A 224 -6.03 -2.29 7.65
CA SER A 224 -5.89 -1.03 6.88
C SER A 224 -5.06 -1.26 5.61
N PHE A 225 -5.39 -0.50 4.57
CA PHE A 225 -5.02 -0.65 3.16
C PHE A 225 -3.64 -0.02 2.83
N VAL A 226 -3.22 -0.15 1.55
CA VAL A 226 -2.13 0.53 0.79
C VAL A 226 -0.98 -0.39 0.34
N LEU A 227 -0.81 -0.53 -0.98
CA LEU A 227 0.49 -0.76 -1.63
C LEU A 227 0.74 0.27 -2.73
N GLY A 228 1.99 0.63 -2.98
CA GLY A 228 2.40 1.29 -4.22
C GLY A 228 3.23 0.32 -5.06
N PRO A 229 3.02 0.20 -6.37
CA PRO A 229 3.87 -0.59 -7.27
C PRO A 229 5.11 0.17 -7.75
N GLU A 230 5.11 1.48 -7.58
CA GLU A 230 6.03 2.41 -8.22
C GLU A 230 6.26 3.56 -7.25
N LEU A 231 7.46 3.59 -6.70
CA LEU A 231 7.94 4.74 -5.95
C LEU A 231 8.49 5.75 -6.95
N TYR A 232 7.91 6.94 -7.00
CA TYR A 232 8.41 8.03 -7.84
C TYR A 232 9.19 9.02 -6.98
N CYS A 233 10.49 9.22 -7.25
CA CYS A 233 11.23 10.33 -6.66
C CYS A 233 11.13 11.55 -7.59
N LEU A 234 10.51 12.65 -7.14
CA LEU A 234 10.39 13.85 -7.96
C LEU A 234 11.76 14.49 -8.27
N PRO A 235 11.94 15.12 -9.45
CA PRO A 235 13.16 15.87 -9.76
C PRO A 235 13.31 17.09 -8.86
N THR A 236 14.54 17.43 -8.50
CA THR A 236 14.90 18.72 -7.89
C THR A 236 14.94 19.77 -8.99
N THR A 237 13.79 20.35 -9.34
CA THR A 237 13.76 21.61 -10.08
C THR A 237 13.22 22.69 -9.17
N THR A 238 14.07 23.68 -8.94
CA THR A 238 13.72 25.02 -8.44
C THR A 238 12.50 25.55 -9.17
N VAL A 239 11.45 25.83 -8.40
CA VAL A 239 10.41 26.81 -8.78
C VAL A 239 10.88 28.15 -8.22
#